data_AF-A0A9D6QYG5-F1
#
_entry.id   AF-A0A9D6QYG5-F1
#
_cell.length_a   1.000
_cell.length_b   1.000
_cell.length_c   1.000
_cell.angle_alpha   90.00
_cell.angle_beta   90.00
_cell.angle_gamma   90.00
#
_symmetry.space_group_name_H-M   'P 1'
#
loop_
_entity.id
_entity.type
_entity.pdbx_description
1 polymer ?
#
loop_
_entity_poly.entity_id
_entity_poly.type
_entity_poly.pdbx_seq_one_letter_code
_entity_poly.pdbx_strand_id
1 'polypeptide(L)'
;MWIVPVAGLVLAPLWAQSGQALEPASSIRFNLPDGSPLAVVSTDLGDSRVQPRGGAMVLDLHATLTARNNGPQNVRGVTWVVLAQEMTPG
;
A
#
# COMPACT_ATOMS: atom_id res chain seq x y z
N MET A 1 9.79 3.26 -63.25
CA MET A 1 10.03 4.06 -62.03
C MET A 1 8.68 4.43 -61.44
N TRP A 2 8.17 3.65 -60.49
CA TRP A 2 7.01 3.98 -59.66
C TRP A 2 7.40 3.63 -58.22
N ILE A 3 7.40 4.64 -57.36
CA ILE A 3 7.75 4.52 -55.95
C ILE A 3 6.46 4.11 -55.23
N VAL A 4 6.48 2.98 -54.53
CA VAL A 4 5.40 2.57 -53.62
C VAL A 4 5.82 3.01 -52.22
N PRO A 5 5.21 4.04 -51.61
CA PRO A 5 5.32 4.24 -50.17
C PRO A 5 4.12 3.60 -49.47
N VAL A 6 4.16 3.57 -48.14
CA VAL A 6 3.06 3.26 -47.20
C VAL A 6 2.93 1.76 -46.90
N ALA A 7 2.98 1.28 -45.66
CA ALA A 7 3.24 1.91 -44.36
C ALA A 7 3.64 0.78 -43.41
N GLY A 8 4.70 1.00 -42.64
CA GLY A 8 5.02 0.15 -41.51
C GLY A 8 4.00 0.42 -40.40
N LEU A 9 3.00 -0.44 -40.27
CA LEU A 9 2.12 -0.48 -39.12
C LEU A 9 2.89 -1.10 -37.96
N VAL A 10 3.61 -0.28 -37.19
CA VAL A 10 4.16 -0.71 -35.90
C VAL A 10 2.99 -0.75 -34.92
N LEU A 11 2.41 -1.93 -34.71
CA LEU A 11 1.57 -2.21 -33.54
C LEU A 11 2.48 -2.13 -32.30
N ALA A 12 2.57 -0.94 -31.70
CA ALA A 12 3.07 -0.83 -30.36
C ALA A 12 2.04 -1.47 -29.41
N PRO A 13 2.43 -2.40 -28.52
CA PRO A 13 1.53 -2.92 -27.50
C PRO A 13 1.19 -1.77 -26.55
N LEU A 14 0.00 -1.20 -26.74
CA LEU A 14 -0.62 -0.30 -25.78
C LEU A 14 -0.94 -1.11 -24.50
N TRP A 15 -0.40 -0.61 -23.39
CA TRP A 15 -0.80 -0.90 -22.02
C TRP A 15 -0.23 -2.16 -21.35
N ALA A 16 1.09 -2.29 -21.39
CA ALA A 16 1.84 -2.80 -20.24
C ALA A 16 2.06 -1.72 -19.15
N GLN A 17 1.14 -0.76 -19.01
CA GLN A 17 1.09 0.13 -17.84
C GLN A 17 0.30 -0.59 -16.74
N SER A 18 0.77 -1.75 -16.31
CA SER A 18 0.49 -2.15 -14.94
C SER A 18 1.21 -1.12 -14.08
N GLY A 19 0.54 -0.01 -13.75
CA GLY A 19 1.02 0.92 -12.76
C GLY A 19 1.45 0.07 -11.59
N GLN A 20 2.75 0.11 -11.25
CA GLN A 20 3.32 -0.68 -10.17
C GLN A 20 2.39 -0.47 -8.98
N ALA A 21 1.59 -1.49 -8.67
CA ALA A 21 0.75 -1.47 -7.51
C ALA A 21 1.75 -1.40 -6.36
N LEU A 22 1.90 -0.23 -5.73
CA LEU A 22 2.73 -0.11 -4.55
C LEU A 22 2.21 -1.16 -3.58
N GLU A 23 3.01 -2.16 -3.28
CA GLU A 23 2.63 -3.22 -2.35
C GLU A 23 2.36 -2.55 -1.00
N PRO A 24 1.10 -2.52 -0.51
CA PRO A 24 0.75 -1.80 0.71
C PRO A 24 1.55 -2.29 1.91
N ALA A 25 1.89 -3.58 1.92
CA ALA A 25 2.73 -4.21 2.93
C ALA A 25 4.12 -3.59 3.09
N SER A 26 4.68 -3.03 2.03
CA SER A 26 5.99 -2.37 2.09
C SER A 26 5.92 -0.95 2.67
N SER A 27 4.73 -0.34 2.69
CA SER A 27 4.55 1.09 3.00
C SER A 27 3.93 1.35 4.39
N ILE A 28 3.46 0.30 5.07
CA ILE A 28 2.72 0.44 6.33
C ILE A 28 3.50 -0.20 7.47
N ARG A 29 3.69 0.56 8.56
CA ARG A 29 4.38 0.10 9.76
C ARG A 29 3.46 0.19 10.97
N PHE A 30 3.43 -0.89 11.75
CA PHE A 30 2.74 -0.97 13.03
C PHE A 30 3.75 -0.80 14.15
N ASN A 31 3.65 0.29 14.91
CA ASN A 31 4.50 0.56 16.05
C ASN A 31 3.68 0.51 17.33
N LEU A 32 4.25 -0.07 18.39
CA LEU A 32 3.71 0.03 19.75
C LEU A 32 4.66 0.89 20.58
N PRO A 33 4.15 1.60 21.60
CA PRO A 33 5.00 2.35 22.51
C PRO A 33 5.88 1.41 23.33
N ASP A 34 7.04 1.92 23.74
CA ASP A 34 7.96 1.20 24.63
C ASP A 34 7.24 0.84 25.94
N GLY A 35 7.41 -0.42 26.38
CA GLY A 35 6.73 -0.94 27.57
C GLY A 35 5.27 -1.34 27.35
N SER A 36 4.77 -1.35 26.12
CA SER A 36 3.43 -1.87 25.80
C SER A 36 3.27 -3.34 26.26
N PRO A 37 2.19 -3.69 26.96
CA PRO A 37 1.90 -5.08 27.33
C PRO A 37 1.43 -5.93 26.13
N LEU A 38 1.15 -5.28 24.99
CA LEU A 38 0.72 -5.91 23.75
C LEU A 38 1.90 -6.21 22.84
N ALA A 39 1.94 -7.42 22.30
CA ALA A 39 2.82 -7.81 21.21
C ALA A 39 1.99 -8.08 19.95
N VAL A 40 2.41 -7.55 18.81
CA VAL A 40 1.78 -7.85 17.51
C VAL A 40 2.20 -9.26 17.08
N VAL A 41 1.19 -10.10 16.85
CA VAL A 41 1.37 -11.50 16.44
C VAL A 41 1.32 -11.63 14.93
N SER A 42 0.37 -10.95 14.30
CA SER A 42 0.21 -10.95 12.85
C SER A 42 -0.49 -9.68 12.38
N THR A 43 -0.17 -9.30 11.16
CA THR A 43 -0.77 -8.18 10.45
C THR A 43 -1.23 -8.69 9.10
N ASP A 44 -2.49 -8.45 8.77
CA ASP A 44 -3.05 -8.68 7.45
C ASP A 44 -3.50 -7.35 6.86
N LEU A 45 -3.09 -7.07 5.63
CA LEU A 45 -3.45 -5.85 4.91
C LEU A 45 -4.45 -6.10 3.78
N GLY A 46 -5.00 -7.33 3.72
CA GLY A 46 -6.06 -7.77 2.80
C GLY A 46 -6.01 -7.12 1.41
N ASP A 47 -7.15 -6.56 1.01
CA ASP A 47 -7.38 -5.86 -0.26
C ASP A 47 -7.00 -4.37 -0.22
N SER A 48 -5.99 -3.97 0.57
CA SER A 48 -5.54 -2.57 0.57
C SER A 48 -5.12 -2.16 -0.84
N ARG A 49 -5.58 -0.99 -1.31
CA ARG A 49 -5.32 -0.51 -2.68
C ARG A 49 -4.62 0.83 -2.68
N VAL A 50 -3.55 0.94 -3.45
CA VAL A 50 -2.89 2.21 -3.76
C VAL A 50 -3.27 2.60 -5.17
N GLN A 51 -3.82 3.80 -5.34
CA GLN A 51 -4.22 4.33 -6.65
C GLN A 51 -3.65 5.72 -6.88
N PRO A 52 -3.04 5.98 -8.05
CA PRO A 52 -2.67 7.33 -8.43
C PRO A 52 -3.92 8.15 -8.76
N ARG A 53 -4.01 9.37 -8.22
CA ARG A 53 -5.10 10.31 -8.45
C ARG A 53 -4.56 11.71 -8.67
N GLY A 54 -4.57 12.16 -9.93
CA GLY A 54 -4.32 13.56 -10.29
C GLY A 54 -3.00 14.14 -9.80
N GLY A 55 -1.92 13.34 -9.74
CA GLY A 55 -0.60 13.76 -9.23
C GLY A 55 -0.34 13.42 -7.76
N ALA A 56 -1.34 12.89 -7.04
CA ALA A 56 -1.19 12.36 -5.69
C ALA A 56 -1.40 10.84 -5.67
N MET A 57 -0.98 10.17 -4.60
CA MET A 57 -1.30 8.77 -4.33
C MET A 57 -2.39 8.69 -3.25
N VAL A 58 -3.41 7.87 -3.49
CA VAL A 58 -4.47 7.58 -2.52
C VAL A 58 -4.32 6.12 -2.07
N LEU A 59 -4.27 5.89 -0.76
CA LEU A 59 -4.24 4.57 -0.15
C LEU A 59 -5.60 4.30 0.51
N ASP A 60 -6.31 3.31 0.00
CA ASP A 60 -7.44 2.68 0.67
C ASP A 60 -6.89 1.55 1.54
N LEU A 61 -6.92 1.75 2.86
CA LEU A 61 -6.30 0.87 3.83
C LEU A 61 -7.33 -0.04 4.50
N HIS A 62 -7.24 -1.33 4.21
CA HIS A 62 -7.96 -2.39 4.91
C HIS A 62 -6.94 -3.21 5.71
N ALA A 63 -6.93 -3.05 7.04
CA ALA A 63 -5.95 -3.72 7.90
C ALA A 63 -6.61 -4.47 9.05
N THR A 64 -6.17 -5.71 9.26
CA THR A 64 -6.49 -6.53 10.43
C THR A 64 -5.22 -6.80 11.22
N LEU A 65 -5.25 -6.51 12.52
CA LEU A 65 -4.10 -6.68 13.40
C LEU A 65 -4.45 -7.64 14.53
N THR A 66 -3.69 -8.73 14.65
CA THR A 66 -3.79 -9.64 15.78
C THR A 66 -2.70 -9.32 16.78
N ALA A 67 -3.09 -8.90 17.98
CA ALA A 67 -2.17 -8.63 19.09
C ALA A 67 -2.46 -9.55 20.28
N ARG A 68 -1.39 -9.94 20.99
CA ARG A 68 -1.47 -10.74 22.21
C ARG A 68 -1.02 -9.90 23.40
N ASN A 69 -1.79 -9.96 24.48
CA ASN A 69 -1.36 -9.43 25.76
C ASN A 69 -0.37 -10.40 26.42
N ASN A 70 0.87 -9.95 26.59
CA ASN A 70 1.93 -10.69 27.29
C ASN A 70 2.21 -10.09 28.68
N GLY A 71 1.52 -9.01 29.06
CA GLY A 71 1.65 -8.39 30.36
C GLY A 71 0.86 -9.11 31.45
N PRO A 72 1.21 -8.86 32.74
CA PRO A 72 0.52 -9.46 33.89
C PRO A 72 -0.88 -8.86 34.14
N GLN A 73 -1.20 -7.73 33.49
CA GLN A 73 -2.43 -6.97 33.70
C GLN A 73 -3.40 -7.11 32.52
N ASN A 74 -4.70 -7.14 32.81
CA ASN A 74 -5.74 -7.17 31.77
C ASN A 74 -5.80 -5.83 31.01
N VAL A 75 -5.85 -5.92 29.69
CA VAL A 75 -6.04 -4.77 28.79
C VAL A 75 -7.52 -4.40 28.79
N ARG A 76 -7.84 -3.18 29.23
CA ARG A 76 -9.22 -2.68 29.32
C ARG A 76 -9.74 -2.05 28.02
N GLY A 77 -8.82 -1.65 27.15
CA GLY A 77 -9.12 -1.02 25.88
C GLY A 77 -7.85 -0.85 25.07
N VAL A 78 -8.00 -0.78 23.76
CA VAL A 78 -6.90 -0.55 22.82
C VAL A 78 -7.32 0.56 21.88
N THR A 79 -6.41 1.50 21.64
CA THR A 79 -6.61 2.59 20.69
C THR A 79 -5.49 2.55 19.66
N TRP A 80 -5.87 2.62 18.39
CA TRP A 80 -4.95 2.69 17.27
C TRP A 80 -5.06 4.07 16.63
N VAL A 81 -3.90 4.67 16.34
CA VAL A 81 -3.83 5.95 15.63
C VAL A 81 -3.19 5.67 14.28
N VAL A 82 -3.88 6.07 13.22
CA VAL A 82 -3.36 5.97 11.86
C VAL A 82 -2.69 7.30 11.51
N LEU A 83 -1.40 7.23 11.18
CA LEU A 83 -0.61 8.36 10.75
C LEU A 83 -0.36 8.22 9.24
N ALA A 84 -0.90 9.16 8.46
CA ALA A 84 -0.63 9.22 7.02
C ALA A 84 0.58 10.13 6.77
N GLN A 85 1.58 9.63 6.03
CA GLN A 85 2.66 10.46 5.51
C GLN A 85 2.29 10.88 4.08
N GLU A 86 2.22 12.19 3.84
CA GLU A 86 2.07 12.69 2.47
C GLU A 86 3.35 12.43 1.70
N MET A 87 3.26 11.61 0.65
CA MET A 87 4.37 11.35 -0.27
C MET A 87 4.13 12.18 -1.53
N THR A 88 4.91 13.24 -1.73
CA THR A 88 4.99 13.92 -3.04
C THR A 88 5.78 13.05 -4.01
N PRO A 89 5.20 12.60 -5.14
CA PRO A 89 5.99 12.05 -6.23
C PRO A 89 6.89 13.16 -6.76
N GLY A 90 8.21 12.92 -6.80
CA GLY A 90 9.17 13.86 -7.39
C GLY A 90 8.94 14.09 -8.88
#